data_AF-A0A520GSV8-F1
#
_entry.id   AF-A0A520GSV8-F1
#
_cell.length_a   1.000
_cell.length_b   1.000
_cell.length_c   1.000
_cell.angle_alpha   90.00
_cell.angle_beta   90.00
_cell.angle_gamma   90.00
#
_symmetry.space_group_name_H-M   'P 1'
#
loop_
_entity.id
_entity.type
_entity.pdbx_description
1 polymer ?
#
loop_
_entity_poly.entity_id
_entity_poly.type
_entity_poly.pdbx_seq_one_letter_code
_entity_poly.pdbx_strand_id
1 'polypeptide(L)'
;AHQRQAVDARAIDRSLATGVHGLPLMGTGDWNDGMNRVGHEGRGESVWLAWFLCSVVERYAPLAEARGDGERARRWLDARRGWIAALHDAGWDGAWFRRAFFDDGTPLGSSANGECRIDLIAQAWSVLSGASDDAHTKPAMAALEAQLHDEPAGLLRLLHPPLAHSAPSPGYIQAYPPGVRENGGQYSHAAVWALMAQALSGDTEAAWRSFEGLSPAHRAAHPLRGPAYELEPYVMAGDVYGAAPYVGRGGWSWYTGSAAWLHRAATETLLGLAVRGDRLCLTPRVPAHWSGFEMTLRLGGKVFTLRHGTPPADTTAKSSPREPTHHAASGEWIDWRALHDGALLQVDTADVVETSAGGSEA
;
A
#
# COMPACT_ATOMS: atom_id res chain seq x y z
N ALA A 1 -11.21 19.88 16.18
CA ALA A 1 -11.72 19.05 15.06
C ALA A 1 -12.20 19.92 13.90
N HIS A 2 -13.12 20.87 14.12
CA HIS A 2 -13.70 21.73 13.06
C HIS A 2 -12.68 22.51 12.21
N GLN A 3 -11.64 23.11 12.79
CA GLN A 3 -10.63 23.86 12.02
C GLN A 3 -9.73 22.97 11.14
N ARG A 4 -9.35 21.77 11.60
CA ARG A 4 -8.51 20.84 10.81
C ARG A 4 -9.28 20.32 9.60
N GLN A 5 -10.55 19.93 9.79
CA GLN A 5 -11.40 19.43 8.71
C GLN A 5 -11.81 20.51 7.70
N ALA A 6 -11.86 21.78 8.09
CA ALA A 6 -12.05 22.89 7.15
C ALA A 6 -10.83 23.09 6.23
N VAL A 7 -9.62 22.79 6.71
CA VAL A 7 -8.40 22.78 5.89
C VAL A 7 -8.41 21.58 4.94
N ASP A 8 -8.80 20.40 5.43
CA ASP A 8 -8.87 19.17 4.63
C ASP A 8 -9.85 19.31 3.45
N ALA A 9 -11.04 19.87 3.67
CA ALA A 9 -12.03 20.10 2.61
C ALA A 9 -11.52 21.06 1.52
N ARG A 10 -10.83 22.13 1.92
CA ARG A 10 -10.24 23.10 0.96
C ARG A 10 -9.10 22.48 0.15
N ALA A 11 -8.34 21.55 0.74
CA ALA A 11 -7.30 20.82 0.03
C ALA A 11 -7.92 19.94 -1.08
N ILE A 12 -8.99 19.19 -0.77
CA ILE A 12 -9.69 18.39 -1.79
C ILE A 12 -10.25 19.28 -2.90
N ASP A 13 -10.90 20.40 -2.53
CA ASP A 13 -11.42 21.37 -3.50
C ASP A 13 -10.31 21.89 -4.45
N ARG A 14 -9.10 22.11 -3.93
CA ARG A 14 -7.95 22.58 -4.72
C ARG A 14 -7.43 21.51 -5.69
N SER A 15 -7.56 20.24 -5.33
CA SER A 15 -7.09 19.08 -6.10
C SER A 15 -8.05 18.64 -7.21
N LEU A 16 -9.19 19.31 -7.40
CA LEU A 16 -10.18 18.92 -8.42
C LEU A 16 -9.76 19.24 -9.86
N ALA A 17 -8.76 20.09 -10.06
CA ALA A 17 -8.31 20.47 -11.39
C ALA A 17 -7.62 19.28 -12.10
N THR A 18 -8.00 19.06 -13.36
CA THR A 18 -7.46 17.99 -14.20
C THR A 18 -6.76 18.54 -15.44
N GLY A 19 -5.84 17.76 -16.00
CA GLY A 19 -5.24 18.04 -17.30
C GLY A 19 -6.07 17.49 -18.45
N VAL A 20 -5.44 17.34 -19.61
CA VAL A 20 -6.09 17.00 -20.88
C VAL A 20 -6.61 15.57 -20.93
N HIS A 21 -6.03 14.66 -20.14
CA HIS A 21 -6.47 13.27 -20.05
C HIS A 21 -7.52 13.06 -18.94
N GLY A 22 -7.94 14.12 -18.24
CA GLY A 22 -8.89 14.03 -17.14
C GLY A 22 -8.28 13.53 -15.82
N LEU A 23 -6.95 13.51 -15.73
CA LEU A 23 -6.22 13.13 -14.51
C LEU A 23 -5.82 14.39 -13.71
N PRO A 24 -5.66 14.31 -12.37
CA PRO A 24 -5.22 15.43 -11.56
C PRO A 24 -3.87 15.99 -12.00
N LEU A 25 -3.76 17.31 -12.01
CA LEU A 25 -2.51 18.00 -12.33
C LEU A 25 -1.42 17.66 -11.31
N MET A 26 -0.24 17.26 -11.79
CA MET A 26 0.91 16.88 -10.97
C MET A 26 1.67 18.10 -10.43
N GLY A 27 1.63 19.24 -11.13
CA GLY A 27 2.43 20.41 -10.76
C GLY A 27 3.92 20.07 -10.71
N THR A 28 4.62 20.59 -9.69
CA THR A 28 6.07 20.39 -9.50
C THR A 28 6.40 19.18 -8.62
N GLY A 29 5.50 18.21 -8.51
CA GLY A 29 5.72 16.99 -7.73
C GLY A 29 4.43 16.44 -7.15
N ASP A 30 4.36 15.11 -7.04
CA ASP A 30 3.36 14.42 -6.24
C ASP A 30 4.04 13.82 -4.99
N TRP A 31 3.82 12.55 -4.64
CA TRP A 31 4.59 11.92 -3.57
C TRP A 31 6.08 11.75 -3.91
N ASN A 32 6.43 11.58 -5.20
CA ASN A 32 7.83 11.50 -5.60
C ASN A 32 8.37 12.90 -5.88
N ASP A 33 9.02 13.49 -4.88
CA ASP A 33 9.61 14.82 -4.96
C ASP A 33 10.63 14.94 -6.12
N GLY A 34 11.30 13.83 -6.49
CA GLY A 34 12.26 13.76 -7.59
C GLY A 34 11.68 14.04 -8.97
N MET A 35 10.36 13.91 -9.13
CA MET A 35 9.65 14.13 -10.39
C MET A 35 9.15 15.57 -10.55
N ASN A 36 10.00 16.54 -10.20
CA ASN A 36 9.62 17.95 -10.08
C ASN A 36 9.41 18.71 -11.39
N ARG A 37 9.67 18.08 -12.55
CA ARG A 37 9.53 18.69 -13.88
C ARG A 37 8.45 18.04 -14.75
N VAL A 38 7.70 17.09 -14.21
CA VAL A 38 6.65 16.40 -14.98
C VAL A 38 5.51 17.35 -15.34
N GLY A 39 5.04 18.19 -14.41
CA GLY A 39 3.94 19.13 -14.61
C GLY A 39 4.25 20.58 -14.25
N HIS A 40 5.53 20.99 -14.32
CA HIS A 40 5.98 22.31 -13.88
C HIS A 40 5.42 23.48 -14.71
N GLU A 41 4.93 23.22 -15.92
CA GLU A 41 4.20 24.22 -16.74
C GLU A 41 2.68 24.20 -16.50
N GLY A 42 2.23 23.43 -15.51
CA GLY A 42 0.85 23.38 -15.05
C GLY A 42 -0.08 22.51 -15.88
N ARG A 43 0.44 21.62 -16.73
CA ARG A 43 -0.36 20.74 -17.61
C ARG A 43 -0.11 19.26 -17.36
N GLY A 44 1.05 18.88 -16.85
CA GLY A 44 1.37 17.48 -16.54
C GLY A 44 0.43 16.88 -15.48
N GLU A 45 0.20 15.58 -15.57
CA GLU A 45 -0.84 14.85 -14.82
C GLU A 45 -0.25 13.64 -14.08
N SER A 46 -0.80 13.30 -12.91
CA SER A 46 -0.33 12.18 -12.09
C SER A 46 -1.38 11.08 -11.93
N VAL A 47 -0.99 9.85 -12.33
CA VAL A 47 -1.82 8.64 -12.15
C VAL A 47 -1.86 8.22 -10.68
N TRP A 48 -0.73 8.28 -9.97
CA TRP A 48 -0.70 8.00 -8.53
C TRP A 48 -1.62 8.96 -7.76
N LEU A 49 -1.58 10.26 -8.08
CA LEU A 49 -2.39 11.26 -7.40
C LEU A 49 -3.89 11.02 -7.64
N ALA A 50 -4.29 10.59 -8.84
CA ALA A 50 -5.67 10.17 -9.10
C ALA A 50 -6.11 9.03 -8.18
N TRP A 51 -5.32 7.95 -8.04
CA TRP A 51 -5.65 6.86 -7.13
C TRP A 51 -5.72 7.31 -5.67
N PHE A 52 -4.75 8.12 -5.25
CA PHE A 52 -4.71 8.69 -3.91
C PHE A 52 -5.99 9.51 -3.62
N LEU A 53 -6.34 10.43 -4.53
CA LEU A 53 -7.53 11.28 -4.39
C LEU A 53 -8.84 10.48 -4.44
N CYS A 54 -8.91 9.39 -5.20
CA CYS A 54 -10.06 8.48 -5.15
C CYS A 54 -10.28 7.92 -3.74
N SER A 55 -9.20 7.54 -3.03
CA SER A 55 -9.26 7.06 -1.64
C SER A 55 -9.64 8.17 -0.67
N VAL A 56 -9.13 9.39 -0.89
CA VAL A 56 -9.48 10.57 -0.08
C VAL A 56 -10.96 10.90 -0.23
N VAL A 57 -11.47 11.01 -1.45
CA VAL A 57 -12.88 11.33 -1.71
C VAL A 57 -13.81 10.27 -1.10
N GLU A 58 -13.49 8.98 -1.27
CA GLU A 58 -14.29 7.89 -0.69
C GLU A 58 -14.49 8.05 0.83
N ARG A 59 -13.46 8.51 1.55
CA ARG A 59 -13.49 8.67 3.00
C ARG A 59 -14.11 10.00 3.45
N TYR A 60 -13.98 11.05 2.64
CA TYR A 60 -14.38 12.41 3.03
C TYR A 60 -15.76 12.82 2.52
N ALA A 61 -16.24 12.28 1.40
CA ALA A 61 -17.57 12.62 0.89
C ALA A 61 -18.71 12.31 1.90
N PRO A 62 -18.74 11.13 2.57
CA PRO A 62 -19.76 10.87 3.60
C PRO A 62 -19.69 11.85 4.79
N LEU A 63 -18.49 12.37 5.10
CA LEU A 63 -18.29 13.35 6.17
C LEU A 63 -18.79 14.76 5.78
N ALA A 64 -18.79 15.09 4.49
CA ALA A 64 -19.38 16.31 3.97
C ALA A 64 -20.92 16.22 3.95
N GLU A 65 -21.45 15.08 3.47
CA GLU A 65 -22.90 14.80 3.48
C GLU A 65 -23.50 14.85 4.89
N ALA A 66 -22.87 14.16 5.86
CA ALA A 66 -23.33 14.14 7.25
C ALA A 66 -23.36 15.53 7.91
N ARG A 67 -22.71 16.53 7.30
CA ARG A 67 -22.70 17.93 7.76
C ARG A 67 -23.63 18.84 6.96
N GLY A 68 -24.37 18.31 6.00
CA GLY A 68 -25.23 19.08 5.12
C GLY A 68 -24.51 19.77 3.97
N ASP A 69 -23.23 19.47 3.70
CA ASP A 69 -22.46 20.04 2.58
C ASP A 69 -22.58 19.14 1.34
N GLY A 70 -23.83 18.92 0.90
CA GLY A 70 -24.15 17.99 -0.18
C GLY A 70 -23.62 18.41 -1.55
N GLU A 71 -23.50 19.72 -1.81
CA GLU A 71 -22.94 20.21 -3.08
C GLU A 71 -21.45 19.86 -3.20
N ARG A 72 -20.67 20.06 -2.15
CA ARG A 72 -19.26 19.70 -2.12
C ARG A 72 -19.06 18.20 -2.27
N ALA A 73 -19.82 17.40 -1.52
CA ALA A 73 -19.79 15.94 -1.62
C ALA A 73 -20.06 15.46 -3.05
N ARG A 74 -21.10 16.00 -3.70
CA ARG A 74 -21.41 15.67 -5.10
C ARG A 74 -20.27 16.03 -6.04
N ARG A 75 -19.70 17.23 -5.96
CA ARG A 75 -18.55 17.63 -6.81
C ARG A 75 -17.36 16.69 -6.64
N TRP A 76 -17.05 16.29 -5.41
CA TRP A 76 -15.95 15.36 -5.15
C TRP A 76 -16.22 13.98 -5.73
N LEU A 77 -17.44 13.45 -5.55
CA LEU A 77 -17.85 12.17 -6.12
C LEU A 77 -17.88 12.20 -7.65
N ASP A 78 -18.29 13.31 -8.24
CA ASP A 78 -18.26 13.52 -9.70
C ASP A 78 -16.82 13.49 -10.22
N ALA A 79 -15.89 14.21 -9.54
CA ALA A 79 -14.47 14.17 -9.87
C ALA A 79 -13.87 12.77 -9.71
N ARG A 80 -14.18 12.05 -8.62
CA ARG A 80 -13.74 10.66 -8.41
C ARG A 80 -14.17 9.74 -9.54
N ARG A 81 -15.41 9.85 -10.01
CA ARG A 81 -15.88 9.05 -11.17
C ARG A 81 -15.11 9.41 -12.45
N GLY A 82 -14.86 10.69 -12.69
CA GLY A 82 -14.03 11.16 -13.81
C GLY A 82 -12.61 10.62 -13.76
N TRP A 83 -11.95 10.66 -12.60
CA TRP A 83 -10.61 10.13 -12.42
C TRP A 83 -10.54 8.63 -12.64
N ILE A 84 -11.49 7.84 -12.13
CA ILE A 84 -11.51 6.39 -12.35
C ILE A 84 -11.61 6.07 -13.84
N ALA A 85 -12.49 6.75 -14.57
CA ALA A 85 -12.59 6.59 -16.02
C ALA A 85 -11.27 6.94 -16.73
N ALA A 86 -10.66 8.08 -16.39
CA ALA A 86 -9.38 8.49 -16.96
C ALA A 86 -8.23 7.51 -16.62
N LEU A 87 -8.24 6.93 -15.42
CA LEU A 87 -7.26 5.94 -14.97
C LEU A 87 -7.33 4.64 -15.77
N HIS A 88 -8.53 4.16 -16.10
CA HIS A 88 -8.73 2.95 -16.91
C HIS A 88 -8.60 3.18 -18.41
N ASP A 89 -8.71 4.43 -18.87
CA ASP A 89 -8.48 4.83 -20.25
C ASP A 89 -7.03 5.30 -20.46
N ALA A 90 -6.78 6.61 -20.38
CA ALA A 90 -5.45 7.19 -20.56
C ALA A 90 -4.43 6.71 -19.51
N GLY A 91 -4.83 6.40 -18.29
CA GLY A 91 -3.94 5.89 -17.25
C GLY A 91 -3.46 4.45 -17.51
N TRP A 92 -4.12 3.67 -18.38
CA TRP A 92 -3.82 2.26 -18.59
C TRP A 92 -2.93 2.03 -19.81
N ASP A 93 -1.82 1.32 -19.61
CA ASP A 93 -0.84 1.03 -20.66
C ASP A 93 -1.00 -0.35 -21.31
N GLY A 94 -2.06 -1.07 -20.97
CA GLY A 94 -2.38 -2.41 -21.51
C GLY A 94 -2.05 -3.55 -20.56
N ALA A 95 -0.99 -3.43 -19.75
CA ALA A 95 -0.59 -4.44 -18.76
C ALA A 95 -0.34 -3.87 -17.35
N TRP A 96 -0.07 -2.57 -17.24
CA TRP A 96 0.06 -1.84 -15.98
C TRP A 96 -0.38 -0.39 -16.17
N PHE A 97 -0.52 0.36 -15.08
CA PHE A 97 -0.84 1.78 -15.11
C PHE A 97 0.39 2.63 -15.41
N ARG A 98 0.23 3.62 -16.29
CA ARG A 98 1.22 4.68 -16.51
C ARG A 98 1.52 5.40 -15.21
N ARG A 99 2.67 6.06 -15.15
CA ARG A 99 3.07 6.82 -13.97
C ARG A 99 2.50 8.23 -13.98
N ALA A 100 2.58 8.90 -15.13
CA ALA A 100 2.23 10.30 -15.30
C ALA A 100 2.20 10.67 -16.79
N PHE A 101 1.76 11.89 -17.06
CA PHE A 101 1.93 12.57 -18.34
C PHE A 101 2.70 13.86 -18.14
N PHE A 102 3.67 14.13 -19.02
CA PHE A 102 4.40 15.39 -19.05
C PHE A 102 3.51 16.55 -19.50
N ASP A 103 3.99 17.78 -19.31
CA ASP A 103 3.32 19.01 -19.76
C ASP A 103 3.01 19.05 -21.28
N ASP A 104 3.72 18.25 -22.10
CA ASP A 104 3.50 18.09 -23.54
C ASP A 104 2.59 16.89 -23.91
N GLY A 105 2.09 16.16 -22.90
CA GLY A 105 1.27 14.97 -23.06
C GLY A 105 2.05 13.67 -23.28
N THR A 106 3.39 13.69 -23.30
CA THR A 106 4.22 12.48 -23.40
C THR A 106 4.00 11.59 -22.16
N PRO A 107 3.76 10.27 -22.32
CA PRO A 107 3.59 9.37 -21.19
C PRO A 107 4.92 9.03 -20.50
N LEU A 108 4.87 8.89 -19.18
CA LEU A 108 5.91 8.33 -18.31
C LEU A 108 5.37 7.05 -17.65
N GLY A 109 6.20 6.03 -17.42
CA GLY A 109 5.72 4.76 -16.85
C GLY A 109 5.00 3.86 -17.85
N SER A 110 5.32 3.98 -19.14
CA SER A 110 4.72 3.22 -20.24
C SER A 110 5.70 2.21 -20.82
N SER A 111 5.16 1.12 -21.36
CA SER A 111 5.85 0.11 -22.17
C SER A 111 6.63 0.67 -23.35
N ALA A 112 6.25 1.86 -23.84
CA ALA A 112 6.96 2.59 -24.88
C ALA A 112 8.21 3.35 -24.38
N ASN A 113 8.39 3.52 -23.07
CA ASN A 113 9.55 4.21 -22.52
C ASN A 113 10.75 3.24 -22.38
N GLY A 114 11.95 3.71 -22.76
CA GLY A 114 13.20 2.96 -22.55
C GLY A 114 13.72 2.97 -21.11
N GLU A 115 13.30 3.95 -20.32
CA GLU A 115 13.61 4.13 -18.89
C GLU A 115 12.30 4.44 -18.15
N CYS A 116 12.21 4.12 -16.86
CA CYS A 116 10.98 4.22 -16.06
C CYS A 116 9.78 3.63 -16.83
N ARG A 117 9.95 2.39 -17.34
CA ARG A 117 8.90 1.69 -18.10
C ARG A 117 7.72 1.33 -17.22
N ILE A 118 7.99 1.05 -15.95
CA ILE A 118 6.99 0.79 -14.91
C ILE A 118 7.44 1.44 -13.60
N ASP A 119 6.48 1.95 -12.84
CA ASP A 119 6.66 2.56 -11.52
C ASP A 119 5.74 1.89 -10.50
N LEU A 120 6.28 1.66 -9.30
CA LEU A 120 5.69 0.87 -8.23
C LEU A 120 4.41 1.50 -7.67
N ILE A 121 4.40 2.82 -7.46
CA ILE A 121 3.34 3.45 -6.66
C ILE A 121 2.03 3.56 -7.44
N ALA A 122 2.09 3.71 -8.76
CA ALA A 122 0.88 3.69 -9.59
C ALA A 122 0.16 2.33 -9.52
N GLN A 123 0.91 1.23 -9.45
CA GLN A 123 0.32 -0.12 -9.41
C GLN A 123 -0.22 -0.43 -8.02
N ALA A 124 0.60 -0.21 -6.98
CA ALA A 124 0.20 -0.44 -5.60
C ALA A 124 -1.08 0.36 -5.25
N TRP A 125 -1.15 1.63 -5.65
CA TRP A 125 -2.31 2.47 -5.35
C TRP A 125 -3.56 2.15 -6.16
N SER A 126 -3.47 1.46 -7.31
CA SER A 126 -4.66 0.93 -7.97
C SER A 126 -5.40 -0.08 -7.09
N VAL A 127 -4.68 -0.83 -6.24
CA VAL A 127 -5.25 -1.74 -5.24
C VAL A 127 -5.63 -0.97 -3.97
N LEU A 128 -4.71 -0.20 -3.41
CA LEU A 128 -4.92 0.49 -2.12
C LEU A 128 -6.05 1.51 -2.13
N SER A 129 -6.35 2.10 -3.30
CA SER A 129 -7.44 3.05 -3.44
C SER A 129 -8.82 2.39 -3.31
N GLY A 130 -8.92 1.08 -3.59
CA GLY A 130 -10.18 0.35 -3.72
C GLY A 130 -11.08 0.86 -4.86
N ALA A 131 -10.52 1.64 -5.80
CA ALA A 131 -11.28 2.30 -6.86
C ALA A 131 -11.13 1.64 -8.24
N SER A 132 -10.12 0.77 -8.41
CA SER A 132 -9.93 -0.03 -9.63
C SER A 132 -10.66 -1.37 -9.54
N ASP A 133 -10.69 -2.11 -10.64
CA ASP A 133 -11.23 -3.47 -10.73
C ASP A 133 -10.13 -4.55 -10.82
N ASP A 134 -10.56 -5.81 -10.69
CA ASP A 134 -9.70 -7.00 -10.82
C ASP A 134 -9.07 -7.15 -12.21
N ALA A 135 -9.75 -6.69 -13.26
CA ALA A 135 -9.28 -6.82 -14.63
C ALA A 135 -8.02 -5.98 -14.88
N HIS A 136 -7.85 -4.87 -14.15
CA HIS A 136 -6.65 -4.05 -14.22
C HIS A 136 -5.66 -4.31 -13.08
N THR A 137 -6.14 -4.54 -11.85
CA THR A 137 -5.26 -4.69 -10.68
C THR A 137 -4.46 -6.00 -10.73
N LYS A 138 -5.05 -7.13 -11.17
CA LYS A 138 -4.33 -8.41 -11.30
C LYS A 138 -3.15 -8.32 -12.27
N PRO A 139 -3.32 -7.88 -13.53
CA PRO A 139 -2.18 -7.71 -14.43
C PRO A 139 -1.18 -6.65 -13.94
N ALA A 140 -1.64 -5.54 -13.33
CA ALA A 140 -0.74 -4.52 -12.79
C ALA A 140 0.16 -5.08 -11.66
N MET A 141 -0.40 -5.87 -10.75
CA MET A 141 0.37 -6.51 -9.67
C MET A 141 1.28 -7.62 -10.20
N ALA A 142 0.85 -8.37 -11.22
CA ALA A 142 1.73 -9.34 -11.89
C ALA A 142 2.92 -8.65 -12.59
N ALA A 143 2.70 -7.50 -13.23
CA ALA A 143 3.76 -6.71 -13.86
C ALA A 143 4.72 -6.11 -12.82
N LEU A 144 4.21 -5.67 -11.67
CA LEU A 144 5.00 -5.23 -10.53
C LEU A 144 5.91 -6.37 -10.04
N GLU A 145 5.36 -7.55 -9.77
CA GLU A 145 6.15 -8.71 -9.33
C GLU A 145 7.22 -9.06 -10.37
N ALA A 146 6.86 -9.12 -11.65
CA ALA A 146 7.79 -9.53 -12.70
C ALA A 146 8.90 -8.52 -12.99
N GLN A 147 8.67 -7.21 -12.80
CA GLN A 147 9.60 -6.16 -13.25
C GLN A 147 10.24 -5.35 -12.11
N LEU A 148 9.63 -5.33 -10.92
CA LEU A 148 10.07 -4.49 -9.81
C LEU A 148 10.55 -5.28 -8.59
N HIS A 149 10.25 -6.59 -8.51
CA HIS A 149 10.77 -7.45 -7.44
C HIS A 149 12.17 -7.98 -7.79
N ASP A 150 13.13 -7.68 -6.94
CA ASP A 150 14.46 -8.30 -6.91
C ASP A 150 14.50 -9.30 -5.76
N GLU A 151 14.08 -10.53 -6.04
CA GLU A 151 13.92 -11.58 -5.04
C GLU A 151 15.25 -11.93 -4.31
N PRO A 152 16.40 -12.10 -4.99
CA PRO A 152 17.67 -12.34 -4.31
C PRO A 152 18.03 -11.24 -3.30
N ALA A 153 17.90 -9.96 -3.69
CA ALA A 153 18.18 -8.84 -2.81
C ALA A 153 17.07 -8.55 -1.78
N GLY A 154 15.88 -9.12 -1.99
CA GLY A 154 14.67 -8.87 -1.21
C GLY A 154 14.21 -7.42 -1.33
N LEU A 155 14.20 -6.88 -2.56
CA LEU A 155 13.87 -5.48 -2.82
C LEU A 155 12.66 -5.33 -3.73
N LEU A 156 11.82 -4.34 -3.43
CA LEU A 156 10.82 -3.79 -4.36
C LEU A 156 11.33 -2.44 -4.88
N ARG A 157 11.78 -2.44 -6.13
CA ARG A 157 12.31 -1.24 -6.81
C ARG A 157 11.19 -0.24 -7.07
N LEU A 158 11.46 1.05 -6.86
CA LEU A 158 10.46 2.11 -7.08
C LEU A 158 10.07 2.23 -8.56
N LEU A 159 11.03 2.04 -9.47
CA LEU A 159 10.82 2.09 -10.91
C LEU A 159 11.86 1.25 -11.64
N HIS A 160 11.56 0.83 -12.87
CA HIS A 160 12.51 0.08 -13.68
C HIS A 160 12.26 0.27 -15.20
N PRO A 161 13.33 0.37 -16.03
CA PRO A 161 14.72 0.68 -15.66
C PRO A 161 14.88 2.07 -15.00
N PRO A 162 15.99 2.33 -14.28
CA PRO A 162 16.29 3.67 -13.76
C PRO A 162 16.38 4.74 -14.87
N LEU A 163 16.12 5.98 -14.49
CA LEU A 163 16.20 7.16 -15.35
C LEU A 163 17.65 7.67 -15.41
N ALA A 164 18.19 7.86 -16.61
CA ALA A 164 19.49 8.46 -16.83
C ALA A 164 19.42 9.50 -17.96
N HIS A 165 18.76 9.15 -19.06
CA HIS A 165 18.74 9.95 -20.30
C HIS A 165 17.33 10.33 -20.77
N SER A 166 16.31 10.12 -19.93
CA SER A 166 14.92 10.47 -20.22
C SER A 166 14.75 11.92 -20.72
N ALA A 167 13.99 12.04 -21.81
CA ALA A 167 13.56 13.29 -22.42
C ALA A 167 12.08 13.13 -22.85
N PRO A 168 11.14 13.96 -22.36
CA PRO A 168 11.31 15.05 -21.41
C PRO A 168 11.87 14.60 -20.05
N SER A 169 12.62 15.47 -19.37
CA SER A 169 13.22 15.15 -18.08
C SER A 169 12.17 15.17 -16.96
N PRO A 170 11.97 14.09 -16.19
CA PRO A 170 11.08 14.10 -15.01
C PRO A 170 11.56 15.02 -13.89
N GLY A 171 12.82 15.43 -13.87
CA GLY A 171 13.35 16.33 -12.85
C GLY A 171 14.62 15.83 -12.18
N TYR A 172 14.84 16.26 -10.93
CA TYR A 172 16.07 15.96 -10.21
C TYR A 172 16.25 14.47 -9.87
N ILE A 173 15.22 13.63 -10.04
CA ILE A 173 15.34 12.17 -9.93
C ILE A 173 16.48 11.61 -10.81
N GLN A 174 16.75 12.22 -11.97
CA GLN A 174 17.88 11.86 -12.86
C GLN A 174 19.25 12.26 -12.31
N ALA A 175 19.31 13.10 -11.27
CA ALA A 175 20.56 13.45 -10.60
C ALA A 175 21.05 12.34 -9.66
N TYR A 176 20.17 11.41 -9.26
CA TYR A 176 20.57 10.24 -8.51
C TYR A 176 21.20 9.19 -9.43
N PRO A 177 22.26 8.50 -8.99
CA PRO A 177 22.74 7.32 -9.70
C PRO A 177 21.65 6.26 -9.88
N PRO A 178 21.65 5.49 -10.98
CA PRO A 178 20.77 4.35 -11.16
C PRO A 178 20.79 3.40 -9.96
N GLY A 179 19.62 3.01 -9.47
CA GLY A 179 19.45 2.10 -8.32
C GLY A 179 19.57 2.76 -6.95
N VAL A 180 19.62 4.09 -6.86
CA VAL A 180 19.74 4.83 -5.59
C VAL A 180 18.47 5.64 -5.33
N ARG A 181 17.95 5.58 -4.10
CA ARG A 181 16.75 6.30 -3.64
C ARG A 181 15.58 6.17 -4.63
N GLU A 182 15.02 7.29 -5.10
CA GLU A 182 13.88 7.32 -6.00
C GLU A 182 14.21 6.81 -7.41
N ASN A 183 15.49 6.82 -7.81
CA ASN A 183 15.90 6.43 -9.16
C ASN A 183 16.15 4.91 -9.28
N GLY A 184 15.10 4.12 -9.07
CA GLY A 184 15.12 2.67 -9.22
C GLY A 184 15.78 1.89 -8.07
N GLY A 185 16.09 2.56 -6.95
CA GLY A 185 16.33 1.89 -5.67
C GLY A 185 15.01 1.40 -5.05
N GLN A 186 15.10 0.71 -3.92
CA GLN A 186 13.92 0.50 -3.08
C GLN A 186 13.73 1.75 -2.21
N TYR A 187 12.68 2.52 -2.47
CA TYR A 187 12.23 3.52 -1.52
C TYR A 187 11.26 2.87 -0.54
N SER A 188 11.68 2.64 0.70
CA SER A 188 11.02 1.72 1.65
C SER A 188 9.56 2.09 1.91
N HIS A 189 9.21 3.38 1.88
CA HIS A 189 7.82 3.83 2.05
C HIS A 189 6.92 3.32 0.91
N ALA A 190 7.37 3.44 -0.34
CA ALA A 190 6.64 2.93 -1.50
C ALA A 190 6.60 1.40 -1.54
N ALA A 191 7.71 0.75 -1.15
CA ALA A 191 7.75 -0.71 -1.04
C ALA A 191 6.78 -1.26 0.00
N VAL A 192 6.56 -0.55 1.12
CA VAL A 192 5.51 -0.93 2.08
C VAL A 192 4.12 -0.83 1.46
N TRP A 193 3.83 0.15 0.61
CA TRP A 193 2.56 0.20 -0.11
C TRP A 193 2.37 -0.97 -1.06
N ALA A 194 3.42 -1.38 -1.77
CA ALA A 194 3.38 -2.56 -2.62
C ALA A 194 3.15 -3.85 -1.81
N LEU A 195 3.80 -3.99 -0.65
CA LEU A 195 3.49 -5.07 0.31
C LEU A 195 2.03 -5.07 0.73
N MET A 196 1.48 -3.89 1.07
CA MET A 196 0.07 -3.79 1.46
C MET A 196 -0.85 -4.18 0.28
N ALA A 197 -0.50 -3.78 -0.95
CA ALA A 197 -1.23 -4.12 -2.15
C ALA A 197 -1.18 -5.63 -2.44
N GLN A 198 -0.01 -6.29 -2.34
CA GLN A 198 0.13 -7.74 -2.48
C GLN A 198 -0.83 -8.48 -1.52
N ALA A 199 -0.84 -8.08 -0.24
CA ALA A 199 -1.73 -8.68 0.75
C ALA A 199 -3.21 -8.44 0.42
N LEU A 200 -3.60 -7.21 0.06
CA LEU A 200 -4.98 -6.87 -0.25
C LEU A 200 -5.49 -7.49 -1.56
N SER A 201 -4.60 -7.81 -2.50
CA SER A 201 -4.88 -8.59 -3.70
C SER A 201 -4.99 -10.10 -3.45
N GLY A 202 -4.72 -10.56 -2.22
CA GLY A 202 -4.80 -11.97 -1.82
C GLY A 202 -3.50 -12.77 -1.93
N ASP A 203 -2.40 -12.16 -2.37
CA ASP A 203 -1.08 -12.81 -2.42
C ASP A 203 -0.34 -12.62 -1.08
N THR A 204 -0.75 -13.39 -0.07
CA THR A 204 -0.20 -13.32 1.28
C THR A 204 1.25 -13.77 1.35
N GLU A 205 1.67 -14.69 0.48
CA GLU A 205 3.06 -15.16 0.41
C GLU A 205 3.98 -14.09 -0.17
N ALA A 206 3.58 -13.41 -1.26
CA ALA A 206 4.35 -12.28 -1.77
C ALA A 206 4.44 -11.14 -0.75
N ALA A 207 3.32 -10.82 -0.08
CA ALA A 207 3.31 -9.82 0.97
C ALA A 207 4.26 -10.16 2.12
N TRP A 208 4.32 -11.43 2.53
CA TRP A 208 5.26 -11.88 3.56
C TRP A 208 6.71 -11.81 3.12
N ARG A 209 7.04 -12.26 1.89
CA ARG A 209 8.40 -12.12 1.33
C ARG A 209 8.85 -10.65 1.31
N SER A 210 7.96 -9.75 0.91
CA SER A 210 8.20 -8.31 0.95
C SER A 210 8.40 -7.79 2.38
N PHE A 211 7.63 -8.31 3.35
CA PHE A 211 7.78 -7.94 4.76
C PHE A 211 9.16 -8.31 5.28
N GLU A 212 9.65 -9.51 4.97
CA GLU A 212 10.99 -9.98 5.36
C GLU A 212 12.11 -9.16 4.70
N GLY A 213 11.90 -8.71 3.46
CA GLY A 213 12.83 -7.81 2.76
C GLY A 213 12.91 -6.41 3.36
N LEU A 214 11.78 -5.89 3.85
CA LEU A 214 11.62 -4.54 4.42
C LEU A 214 11.96 -4.46 5.92
N SER A 215 11.63 -5.49 6.67
CA SER A 215 11.81 -5.53 8.13
C SER A 215 13.30 -5.53 8.49
N PRO A 216 13.79 -4.56 9.27
CA PRO A 216 15.21 -4.48 9.64
C PRO A 216 15.71 -5.74 10.36
N ALA A 217 14.86 -6.33 11.20
CA ALA A 217 15.17 -7.55 11.94
C ALA A 217 15.32 -8.75 11.02
N HIS A 218 14.38 -8.97 10.09
CA HIS A 218 14.44 -10.09 9.14
C HIS A 218 15.60 -9.90 8.16
N ARG A 219 15.79 -8.68 7.66
CA ARG A 219 16.86 -8.35 6.74
C ARG A 219 18.24 -8.59 7.36
N ALA A 220 18.45 -8.13 8.59
CA ALA A 220 19.70 -8.33 9.32
C ALA A 220 19.97 -9.79 9.68
N ALA A 221 18.92 -10.57 9.98
CA ALA A 221 19.04 -12.00 10.27
C ALA A 221 19.26 -12.86 9.02
N HIS A 222 18.90 -12.36 7.83
CA HIS A 222 19.01 -13.13 6.59
C HIS A 222 20.49 -13.34 6.18
N PRO A 223 20.94 -14.57 5.91
CA PRO A 223 22.36 -14.89 5.71
C PRO A 223 23.02 -14.17 4.53
N LEU A 224 22.24 -13.86 3.49
CA LEU A 224 22.73 -13.13 2.31
C LEU A 224 22.50 -11.61 2.37
N ARG A 225 21.43 -11.14 3.04
CA ARG A 225 21.00 -9.72 2.99
C ARG A 225 21.57 -8.94 4.18
N GLY A 226 21.77 -9.60 5.32
CA GLY A 226 22.35 -9.01 6.52
C GLY A 226 23.74 -8.44 6.31
N PRO A 227 24.71 -9.21 5.75
CA PRO A 227 26.06 -8.70 5.48
C PRO A 227 26.09 -7.50 4.53
N ALA A 228 25.14 -7.39 3.60
CA ALA A 228 25.06 -6.28 2.66
C ALA A 228 24.37 -5.03 3.25
N TYR A 229 23.54 -5.16 4.29
CA TYR A 229 22.64 -4.10 4.73
C TYR A 229 23.34 -2.89 5.32
N GLU A 230 24.42 -3.09 6.07
CA GLU A 230 25.28 -2.04 6.66
C GLU A 230 24.57 -0.97 7.54
N LEU A 231 23.31 -1.19 7.93
CA LEU A 231 22.51 -0.34 8.83
C LEU A 231 22.05 -1.10 10.08
N GLU A 232 21.44 -0.37 11.02
CA GLU A 232 21.00 -0.91 12.30
C GLU A 232 19.82 -1.90 12.16
N PRO A 233 19.82 -3.04 12.87
CA PRO A 233 18.84 -4.11 12.67
C PRO A 233 17.48 -3.87 13.36
N TYR A 234 17.24 -2.66 13.90
CA TYR A 234 16.11 -2.35 14.78
C TYR A 234 15.35 -1.06 14.38
N VAL A 235 15.77 -0.38 13.31
CA VAL A 235 15.07 0.80 12.77
C VAL A 235 14.95 0.71 11.25
N MET A 236 13.90 1.30 10.70
CA MET A 236 13.66 1.31 9.26
C MET A 236 14.68 2.17 8.51
N ALA A 237 15.16 1.65 7.39
CA ALA A 237 15.82 2.44 6.35
C ALA A 237 14.78 3.18 5.48
N GLY A 238 15.10 4.39 5.07
CA GLY A 238 14.32 5.17 4.10
C GLY A 238 14.44 4.59 2.70
N ASP A 239 15.63 4.09 2.36
CA ASP A 239 15.88 3.43 1.09
C ASP A 239 16.91 2.30 1.18
N VAL A 240 16.93 1.43 0.17
CA VAL A 240 17.92 0.36 0.01
C VAL A 240 18.35 0.33 -1.45
N TYR A 241 19.66 0.31 -1.68
CA TYR A 241 20.22 0.44 -3.02
C TYR A 241 20.00 -0.84 -3.85
N GLY A 242 19.65 -0.65 -5.12
CA GLY A 242 19.33 -1.72 -6.08
C GLY A 242 20.39 -1.93 -7.16
N ALA A 243 21.51 -1.20 -7.15
CA ALA A 243 22.54 -1.28 -8.18
C ALA A 243 23.91 -1.70 -7.63
N ALA A 244 24.67 -2.43 -8.45
CA ALA A 244 26.04 -2.83 -8.14
C ALA A 244 26.96 -1.60 -8.03
N PRO A 245 27.99 -1.65 -7.16
CA PRO A 245 28.38 -2.78 -6.30
C PRO A 245 27.65 -2.82 -4.93
N TYR A 246 26.63 -1.98 -4.72
CA TYR A 246 26.01 -1.76 -3.41
C TYR A 246 24.62 -2.37 -3.25
N VAL A 247 24.29 -3.39 -4.03
CA VAL A 247 22.98 -4.04 -3.98
C VAL A 247 22.68 -4.49 -2.55
N GLY A 248 21.55 -4.05 -2.03
CA GLY A 248 21.06 -4.41 -0.71
C GLY A 248 21.61 -3.57 0.45
N ARG A 249 22.53 -2.63 0.19
CA ARG A 249 23.01 -1.66 1.17
C ARG A 249 21.92 -0.67 1.54
N GLY A 250 21.69 -0.49 2.83
CA GLY A 250 20.74 0.47 3.33
C GLY A 250 21.22 1.91 3.16
N GLY A 251 20.30 2.80 2.80
CA GLY A 251 20.46 4.25 2.81
C GLY A 251 19.56 4.88 3.88
N TRP A 252 19.98 6.04 4.41
CA TRP A 252 19.18 6.92 5.29
C TRP A 252 18.31 6.17 6.33
N SER A 253 18.82 5.86 7.53
CA SER A 253 18.01 5.26 8.60
C SER A 253 17.28 6.30 9.47
N TRP A 254 16.38 5.82 10.34
CA TRP A 254 15.64 6.56 11.37
C TRP A 254 14.55 7.51 10.86
N TYR A 255 14.94 8.58 10.18
CA TYR A 255 14.00 9.67 9.84
C TYR A 255 13.25 9.34 8.55
N THR A 256 12.26 8.45 8.65
CA THR A 256 11.45 8.05 7.49
C THR A 256 10.01 7.73 7.87
N GLY A 257 9.07 8.11 6.99
CA GLY A 257 7.67 7.69 7.07
C GLY A 257 7.46 6.17 6.92
N SER A 258 8.46 5.44 6.42
CA SER A 258 8.41 3.98 6.25
C SER A 258 8.15 3.25 7.57
N ALA A 259 8.61 3.77 8.71
CA ALA A 259 8.34 3.16 10.02
C ALA A 259 6.84 3.16 10.35
N ALA A 260 6.16 4.28 10.15
CA ALA A 260 4.72 4.39 10.39
C ALA A 260 3.94 3.49 9.42
N TRP A 261 4.32 3.46 8.14
CA TRP A 261 3.66 2.61 7.16
C TRP A 261 3.90 1.13 7.42
N LEU A 262 5.11 0.70 7.77
CA LEU A 262 5.36 -0.72 8.05
C LEU A 262 4.59 -1.17 9.30
N HIS A 263 4.47 -0.31 10.30
CA HIS A 263 3.63 -0.60 11.47
C HIS A 263 2.16 -0.82 11.08
N ARG A 264 1.60 0.05 10.22
CA ARG A 264 0.23 -0.12 9.71
C ARG A 264 0.10 -1.33 8.79
N ALA A 265 1.09 -1.60 7.96
CA ALA A 265 1.09 -2.79 7.11
C ALA A 265 1.09 -4.07 7.95
N ALA A 266 1.92 -4.15 8.99
CA ALA A 266 1.93 -5.28 9.91
C ALA A 266 0.59 -5.43 10.65
N THR A 267 0.11 -4.37 11.30
CA THR A 267 -1.05 -4.45 12.21
C THR A 267 -2.39 -4.42 11.48
N GLU A 268 -2.57 -3.50 10.54
CA GLU A 268 -3.85 -3.24 9.87
C GLU A 268 -4.01 -4.06 8.59
N THR A 269 -2.92 -4.48 7.94
CA THR A 269 -3.00 -5.20 6.65
C THR A 269 -2.72 -6.70 6.79
N LEU A 270 -1.55 -7.09 7.28
CA LEU A 270 -1.14 -8.50 7.44
C LEU A 270 -1.91 -9.16 8.58
N LEU A 271 -1.87 -8.60 9.79
CA LEU A 271 -2.70 -9.08 10.90
C LEU A 271 -4.17 -8.70 10.70
N GLY A 272 -4.44 -7.66 9.91
CA GLY A 272 -5.78 -7.34 9.42
C GLY A 272 -6.69 -6.65 10.44
N LEU A 273 -6.13 -5.98 11.45
CA LEU A 273 -6.91 -5.26 12.45
C LEU A 273 -7.55 -4.00 11.84
N ALA A 274 -8.86 -3.86 12.01
CA ALA A 274 -9.55 -2.61 11.74
C ALA A 274 -10.34 -2.19 12.99
N VAL A 275 -10.19 -0.92 13.40
CA VAL A 275 -10.95 -0.31 14.50
C VAL A 275 -11.62 0.96 14.00
N ARG A 276 -12.94 1.05 14.11
CA ARG A 276 -13.76 2.18 13.68
C ARG A 276 -14.79 2.52 14.74
N GLY A 277 -14.58 3.62 15.45
CA GLY A 277 -15.45 4.00 16.56
C GLY A 277 -15.48 2.92 17.64
N ASP A 278 -16.66 2.39 17.92
CA ASP A 278 -16.89 1.29 18.87
C ASP A 278 -16.84 -0.10 18.25
N ARG A 279 -16.52 -0.19 16.96
CA ARG A 279 -16.44 -1.47 16.26
C ARG A 279 -15.01 -1.86 15.96
N LEU A 280 -14.73 -3.15 16.01
CA LEU A 280 -13.50 -3.73 15.49
C LEU A 280 -13.80 -4.94 14.61
N CYS A 281 -12.83 -5.26 13.76
CA CYS A 281 -12.84 -6.41 12.87
C CYS A 281 -11.40 -6.91 12.71
N LEU A 282 -11.24 -8.21 12.47
CA LEU A 282 -9.95 -8.82 12.12
C LEU A 282 -10.11 -9.57 10.79
N THR A 283 -9.24 -9.29 9.82
CA THR A 283 -9.17 -10.02 8.54
C THR A 283 -7.74 -10.46 8.28
N PRO A 284 -7.29 -11.58 8.88
CA PRO A 284 -5.92 -12.07 8.76
C PRO A 284 -5.50 -12.31 7.30
N ARG A 285 -4.29 -11.86 6.96
CA ARG A 285 -3.61 -12.03 5.65
C ARG A 285 -2.16 -12.45 5.88
N VAL A 286 -1.99 -13.43 6.76
CA VAL A 286 -0.68 -13.98 7.18
C VAL A 286 -0.27 -15.13 6.25
N PRO A 287 1.03 -15.46 6.15
CA PRO A 287 1.50 -16.56 5.31
C PRO A 287 1.03 -17.92 5.85
N ALA A 288 0.96 -18.92 4.98
CA ALA A 288 0.40 -20.24 5.29
C ALA A 288 1.16 -21.00 6.39
N HIS A 289 2.44 -20.67 6.61
CA HIS A 289 3.25 -21.30 7.66
C HIS A 289 2.92 -20.82 9.07
N TRP A 290 2.11 -19.76 9.22
CA TRP A 290 1.61 -19.32 10.53
C TRP A 290 0.39 -20.15 10.92
N SER A 291 0.53 -20.96 11.98
CA SER A 291 -0.61 -21.71 12.53
C SER A 291 -1.64 -20.81 13.21
N GLY A 292 -1.25 -19.59 13.59
CA GLY A 292 -2.10 -18.59 14.23
C GLY A 292 -1.28 -17.49 14.92
N PHE A 293 -1.96 -16.47 15.43
CA PHE A 293 -1.36 -15.41 16.24
C PHE A 293 -2.34 -14.88 17.29
N GLU A 294 -1.79 -14.19 18.29
CA GLU A 294 -2.56 -13.41 19.26
C GLU A 294 -2.17 -11.93 19.21
N MET A 295 -3.13 -11.05 19.46
CA MET A 295 -2.94 -9.62 19.58
C MET A 295 -3.68 -9.09 20.80
N THR A 296 -2.95 -8.52 21.75
CA THR A 296 -3.57 -7.85 22.90
C THR A 296 -3.84 -6.38 22.58
N LEU A 297 -5.09 -5.98 22.71
CA LEU A 297 -5.56 -4.62 22.48
C LEU A 297 -5.92 -3.93 23.79
N ARG A 298 -5.67 -2.62 23.86
CA ARG A 298 -6.13 -1.75 24.95
C ARG A 298 -7.02 -0.66 24.37
N LEU A 299 -8.33 -0.79 24.54
CA LEU A 299 -9.34 0.14 24.01
C LEU A 299 -10.33 0.54 25.11
N GLY A 300 -10.59 1.84 25.25
CA GLY A 300 -11.55 2.36 26.23
C GLY A 300 -11.26 1.97 27.69
N GLY A 301 -9.99 1.73 28.05
CA GLY A 301 -9.58 1.30 29.39
C GLY A 301 -9.70 -0.22 29.64
N LYS A 302 -10.22 -0.99 28.69
CA LYS A 302 -10.26 -2.46 28.73
C LYS A 302 -9.07 -3.04 27.99
N VAL A 303 -8.60 -4.20 28.43
CA VAL A 303 -7.60 -5.02 27.76
C VAL A 303 -8.25 -6.32 27.32
N PHE A 304 -8.11 -6.70 26.05
CA PHE A 304 -8.63 -7.97 25.55
C PHE A 304 -7.73 -8.50 24.44
N THR A 305 -7.79 -9.80 24.18
CA THR A 305 -6.96 -10.48 23.20
C THR A 305 -7.80 -10.92 22.01
N LEU A 306 -7.31 -10.64 20.80
CA LEU A 306 -7.80 -11.24 19.57
C LEU A 306 -6.90 -12.41 19.21
N ARG A 307 -7.46 -13.55 18.85
CA ARG A 307 -6.73 -14.73 18.42
C ARG A 307 -7.23 -15.22 17.07
N HIS A 308 -6.30 -15.48 16.17
CA HIS A 308 -6.57 -16.13 14.90
C HIS A 308 -5.82 -17.46 14.85
N GLY A 309 -6.49 -18.51 14.37
CA GLY A 309 -5.90 -19.86 14.27
C GLY A 309 -5.54 -20.46 15.62
N THR A 310 -4.55 -21.37 15.59
CA THR A 310 -3.96 -22.02 16.75
C THR A 310 -2.52 -21.54 16.89
N PRO A 311 -2.27 -20.41 17.58
CA PRO A 311 -0.93 -19.88 17.75
C PRO A 311 -0.01 -20.91 18.42
N PRO A 312 1.29 -20.93 18.09
CA PRO A 312 2.24 -21.83 18.73
C PRO A 312 2.18 -21.68 20.25
N ALA A 313 2.25 -22.80 20.97
CA ALA A 313 2.30 -22.76 22.44
C ALA A 313 3.49 -21.90 22.87
N ASP A 314 3.22 -20.84 23.65
CA ASP A 314 4.27 -20.07 24.28
C ASP A 314 4.99 -20.98 25.29
N THR A 315 6.18 -21.46 24.93
CA THR A 315 7.00 -22.34 25.76
C THR A 315 7.46 -21.65 27.06
N THR A 316 7.24 -20.34 27.19
CA THR A 316 7.53 -19.55 28.39
C THR A 316 6.29 -19.30 29.28
N ALA A 317 5.08 -19.51 28.76
CA ALA A 317 3.84 -19.32 29.51
C ALA A 317 3.49 -20.57 30.31
N LYS A 318 3.50 -20.46 31.66
CA LYS A 318 3.12 -21.53 32.59
C LYS A 318 1.60 -21.82 32.65
N SER A 319 0.78 -21.20 31.80
CA SER A 319 -0.68 -21.31 31.87
C SER A 319 -1.25 -22.17 30.74
N SER A 320 -2.25 -22.99 31.08
CA SER A 320 -3.09 -23.69 30.11
C SER A 320 -3.67 -22.72 29.06
N PRO A 321 -3.95 -23.19 27.83
CA PRO A 321 -4.57 -22.37 26.80
C PRO A 321 -5.87 -21.75 27.32
N ARG A 322 -6.03 -20.43 27.17
CA ARG A 322 -7.28 -19.76 27.55
C ARG A 322 -8.38 -20.15 26.56
N GLU A 323 -9.54 -20.55 27.09
CA GLU A 323 -10.74 -20.77 26.29
C GLU A 323 -11.27 -19.43 25.76
N PRO A 324 -11.68 -19.35 24.48
CA PRO A 324 -12.36 -18.17 23.95
C PRO A 324 -13.61 -17.83 24.74
N THR A 325 -13.77 -16.55 25.02
CA THR A 325 -14.99 -16.00 25.62
C THR A 325 -16.00 -15.54 24.56
N HIS A 326 -15.52 -15.28 23.35
CA HIS A 326 -16.28 -14.77 22.22
C HIS A 326 -15.72 -15.36 20.93
N HIS A 327 -16.56 -15.43 19.90
CA HIS A 327 -16.18 -15.83 18.55
C HIS A 327 -16.66 -14.78 17.54
N ALA A 328 -15.92 -14.62 16.45
CA ALA A 328 -16.32 -13.83 15.29
C ALA A 328 -15.75 -14.46 14.03
N ALA A 329 -16.45 -14.32 12.90
CA ALA A 329 -15.89 -14.69 11.61
C ALA A 329 -14.81 -13.67 11.18
N SER A 330 -13.83 -14.11 10.39
CA SER A 330 -12.90 -13.21 9.71
C SER A 330 -13.67 -12.18 8.87
N GLY A 331 -13.39 -10.88 9.08
CA GLY A 331 -14.13 -9.79 8.44
C GLY A 331 -15.39 -9.34 9.17
N GLU A 332 -15.81 -10.04 10.23
CA GLU A 332 -16.99 -9.66 11.02
C GLU A 332 -16.68 -8.44 11.91
N TRP A 333 -17.56 -7.44 11.84
CA TRP A 333 -17.48 -6.26 12.69
C TRP A 333 -18.25 -6.46 13.99
N ILE A 334 -17.54 -6.53 15.11
CA ILE A 334 -18.13 -6.64 16.46
C ILE A 334 -18.09 -5.29 17.21
N ASP A 335 -19.02 -5.08 18.13
CA ASP A 335 -18.94 -3.99 19.11
C ASP A 335 -17.94 -4.37 20.21
N TRP A 336 -16.78 -3.72 20.23
CA TRP A 336 -15.74 -4.05 21.20
C TRP A 336 -16.09 -3.62 22.61
N ARG A 337 -17.08 -2.73 22.80
CA ARG A 337 -17.55 -2.35 24.14
C ARG A 337 -18.27 -3.50 24.85
N ALA A 338 -18.84 -4.44 24.09
CA ALA A 338 -19.47 -5.64 24.63
C ALA A 338 -18.44 -6.63 25.22
N LEU A 339 -17.18 -6.55 24.80
CA LEU A 339 -16.10 -7.36 25.38
C LEU A 339 -15.82 -6.89 26.82
N HIS A 340 -15.68 -7.84 27.74
CA HIS A 340 -15.24 -7.57 29.11
C HIS A 340 -13.71 -7.46 29.18
N ASP A 341 -13.19 -6.88 30.26
CA ASP A 341 -11.74 -6.83 30.51
C ASP A 341 -11.19 -8.24 30.69
N GLY A 342 -10.10 -8.55 29.99
CA GLY A 342 -9.51 -9.89 29.90
C GLY A 342 -10.17 -10.82 28.88
N ALA A 343 -11.17 -10.36 28.12
CA ALA A 343 -11.83 -11.19 27.11
C ALA A 343 -10.83 -11.72 26.06
N LEU A 344 -11.10 -12.94 25.60
CA LEU A 344 -10.45 -13.55 24.44
C LEU A 344 -11.48 -13.73 23.33
N LEU A 345 -11.26 -13.06 22.20
CA LEU A 345 -12.03 -13.20 20.97
C LEU A 345 -11.29 -14.13 20.01
N GLN A 346 -11.88 -15.28 19.71
CA GLN A 346 -11.44 -16.15 18.64
C GLN A 346 -11.99 -15.64 17.30
N VAL A 347 -11.12 -15.52 16.30
CA VAL A 347 -11.49 -15.15 14.93
C VAL A 347 -11.21 -16.31 14.00
N ASP A 348 -12.29 -16.92 13.53
CA ASP A 348 -12.27 -18.11 12.70
C ASP A 348 -12.30 -17.71 11.21
N THR A 349 -11.50 -18.38 10.37
CA THR A 349 -11.62 -18.21 8.92
C THR A 349 -12.99 -18.71 8.51
N ALA A 350 -13.77 -17.88 7.80
CA ALA A 350 -15.00 -18.35 7.20
C ALA A 350 -14.66 -19.57 6.34
N ASP A 351 -15.29 -20.71 6.60
CA ASP A 351 -15.16 -21.88 5.75
C ASP A 351 -15.48 -21.44 4.32
N VAL A 352 -14.48 -21.49 3.44
CA VAL A 352 -14.73 -21.42 2.01
C VAL A 352 -15.51 -22.68 1.71
N VAL A 353 -16.83 -22.58 1.68
CA VAL A 353 -17.69 -23.61 1.11
C VAL A 353 -17.30 -23.66 -0.37
N GLU A 354 -16.34 -24.52 -0.70
CA GLU A 354 -16.19 -25.03 -2.05
C GLU A 354 -17.54 -25.64 -2.39
N THR A 355 -18.34 -24.91 -3.16
CA THR A 355 -19.42 -25.52 -3.94
C THR A 355 -18.75 -26.46 -4.92
N SER A 356 -18.51 -27.68 -4.47
CA SER A 356 -18.26 -28.81 -5.34
C SER A 356 -19.47 -28.89 -6.25
N ALA A 357 -19.27 -28.48 -7.51
CA ALA A 357 -20.18 -28.81 -8.58
C ALA A 357 -20.18 -30.33 -8.69
N GLY A 358 -21.14 -30.96 -8.00
CA GLY A 358 -21.43 -32.37 -8.09
C GLY A 358 -21.76 -32.69 -9.55
N GLY A 359 -20.95 -33.58 -10.13
CA GLY A 359 -21.35 -34.31 -11.32
C GLY A 359 -22.54 -35.22 -11.02
N SER A 360 -23.46 -35.28 -11.98
CA SER A 360 -24.41 -36.36 -12.25
C SER A 360 -25.03 -36.00 -13.61
N GLU A 361 -24.52 -36.59 -14.69
CA GLU A 361 -25.14 -37.71 -15.43
C GLU A 361 -26.40 -37.32 -16.21
N ALA A 362 -26.25 -37.11 -17.52
CA ALA A 362 -26.87 -37.90 -18.60
C ALA A 362 -26.26 -37.52 -19.95
#